data_AF-A0A0F7DBP6-F1
#
_entry.id   AF-A0A0F7DBP6-F1
#
_cell.length_a   1.000
_cell.length_b   1.000
_cell.length_c   1.000
_cell.angle_alpha   90.00
_cell.angle_beta   90.00
_cell.angle_gamma   90.00
#
_symmetry.space_group_name_H-M   'P 1'
#
loop_
_entity.id
_entity.type
_entity.pdbx_description
1 polymer ?
#
loop_
_entity_poly.entity_id
_entity_poly.type
_entity_poly.pdbx_seq_one_letter_code
_entity_poly.pdbx_strand_id
1 'polypeptide(L)'
;MMGQFVITLREGFEAALLVAILVAYLRRSGKTAEVRYAYTGALIAIVLGLIAALGLVLTAGALGEEQKVLFEGAASYLAVAVLTYMIVWMSGKNVREEIESRASSRIRWGIAAIAFVFVVREVFETVLFLTPYATRDALEPLQERERELPRHFC
;
A
#
# COMPACT_ATOMS: atom_id res chain seq x y z
N MET A 1 3.82 19.04 2.86
CA MET A 1 4.14 18.67 4.26
C MET A 1 2.91 18.35 5.12
N MET A 2 2.09 19.31 5.56
CA MET A 2 0.96 19.01 6.48
C MET A 2 -0.09 18.03 5.92
N GLY A 3 -0.44 18.14 4.62
CA GLY A 3 -1.40 17.23 3.99
C GLY A 3 -0.93 15.77 3.94
N GLN A 4 0.34 15.54 3.59
CA GLN A 4 0.94 14.19 3.56
C GLN A 4 0.92 13.56 4.95
N PHE A 5 1.24 14.32 6.00
CA PHE A 5 1.19 13.84 7.37
C PHE A 5 -0.21 13.37 7.77
N VAL A 6 -1.25 14.16 7.48
CA VAL A 6 -2.64 13.80 7.81
C VAL A 6 -3.09 12.55 7.06
N ILE A 7 -2.71 12.40 5.79
CA ILE A 7 -3.02 11.20 4.99
C ILE A 7 -2.35 9.97 5.60
N THR A 8 -1.03 10.01 5.83
CA THR A 8 -0.30 8.86 6.41
C THR A 8 -0.82 8.51 7.80
N LEU A 9 -1.15 9.52 8.62
CA LEU A 9 -1.74 9.30 9.94
C LEU A 9 -3.10 8.59 9.83
N ARG A 10 -3.94 8.99 8.88
CA ARG A 10 -5.26 8.38 8.64
C ARG A 10 -5.11 6.92 8.26
N GLU A 11 -4.33 6.61 7.23
CA GLU A 11 -4.20 5.22 6.76
C GLU A 11 -3.52 4.34 7.82
N GLY A 12 -2.56 4.89 8.57
CA GLY A 12 -1.97 4.20 9.72
C GLY A 12 -2.99 3.89 10.82
N PHE A 13 -3.93 4.81 11.08
CA PHE A 13 -5.00 4.59 12.05
C PHE A 13 -6.03 3.57 11.55
N GLU A 14 -6.40 3.62 10.27
CA GLU A 14 -7.29 2.64 9.64
C GLU A 14 -6.70 1.22 9.73
N ALA A 15 -5.40 1.06 9.42
CA ALA A 15 -4.69 -0.21 9.58
C ALA A 15 -4.71 -0.72 11.03
N ALA A 16 -4.40 0.15 12.00
CA ALA A 16 -4.41 -0.20 13.42
C ALA A 16 -5.83 -0.58 13.90
N LEU A 17 -6.85 0.13 13.42
CA LEU A 17 -8.25 -0.14 13.75
C LEU A 17 -8.72 -1.48 13.18
N LEU A 18 -8.38 -1.80 11.93
CA LEU A 18 -8.70 -3.10 11.32
C LEU A 18 -8.07 -4.27 12.09
N VAL A 19 -6.79 -4.14 12.47
CA VAL A 19 -6.10 -5.15 13.30
C VAL A 19 -6.73 -5.23 14.69
N ALA A 20 -7.10 -4.10 15.31
CA ALA A 20 -7.76 -4.08 16.61
C ALA A 20 -9.12 -4.77 16.57
N ILE A 21 -9.94 -4.52 15.55
CA ILE A 21 -11.24 -5.18 15.34
C ILE A 21 -11.04 -6.69 15.17
N LEU A 22 -10.05 -7.12 14.37
CA LEU A 22 -9.74 -8.53 14.19
C LEU A 22 -9.31 -9.19 15.51
N VAL A 23 -8.44 -8.55 16.28
CA VAL A 23 -8.00 -9.05 17.59
C VAL A 23 -9.17 -9.10 18.58
N ALA A 24 -10.02 -8.08 18.61
CA ALA A 24 -11.21 -8.05 19.44
C ALA A 24 -12.18 -9.18 19.09
N TYR A 25 -12.39 -9.45 17.79
CA TYR A 25 -13.20 -10.56 17.30
C TYR A 25 -12.65 -11.92 17.74
N LEU A 26 -11.33 -12.14 17.64
CA LEU A 26 -10.68 -13.39 18.07
C LEU A 26 -10.80 -13.61 19.59
N ARG A 27 -10.63 -12.54 20.38
CA ARG A 27 -10.81 -12.59 21.84
C ARG A 27 -12.26 -12.92 22.20
N ARG A 28 -13.23 -12.29 21.56
CA ARG A 28 -14.66 -12.57 21.78
C ARG A 28 -15.06 -13.98 21.37
N SER A 29 -14.41 -14.54 20.35
CA SER A 29 -14.68 -15.90 19.85
C SER A 29 -13.96 -17.01 20.64
N GLY A 30 -13.30 -16.69 21.76
CA GLY A 30 -12.54 -17.65 22.57
C GLY A 30 -11.24 -18.14 21.93
N LYS A 31 -10.82 -17.59 20.77
CA LYS A 31 -9.62 -17.97 20.02
C LYS A 31 -8.41 -17.08 20.37
N THR A 32 -8.20 -16.82 21.65
CA THR A 32 -7.12 -15.94 22.14
C THR A 32 -5.73 -16.42 21.74
N ALA A 33 -5.52 -17.73 21.64
CA ALA A 33 -4.27 -18.34 21.18
C ALA A 33 -3.91 -17.97 19.73
N GLU A 34 -4.89 -17.52 18.94
CA GLU A 34 -4.69 -17.16 17.52
C GLU A 34 -4.43 -15.67 17.29
N VAL A 35 -4.58 -14.83 18.33
CA VAL A 35 -4.27 -13.40 18.28
C VAL A 35 -2.82 -13.14 17.86
N ARG A 36 -1.89 -14.02 18.27
CA ARG A 36 -0.48 -13.94 17.85
C ARG A 36 -0.32 -14.00 16.33
N TYR A 37 -1.18 -14.78 15.64
CA TYR A 37 -1.12 -14.91 14.19
C TYR A 37 -1.57 -13.62 13.47
N ALA A 38 -2.52 -12.90 14.05
CA ALA A 38 -2.94 -11.60 13.54
C ALA A 38 -1.77 -10.59 13.61
N TYR A 39 -1.09 -10.52 14.75
CA TYR A 39 0.09 -9.65 14.89
C TYR A 39 1.23 -10.07 13.97
N THR A 40 1.50 -11.36 13.80
CA THR A 40 2.53 -11.80 12.84
C THR A 40 2.16 -11.44 11.41
N GLY A 41 0.89 -11.57 11.01
CA GLY A 41 0.43 -11.18 9.67
C GLY A 41 0.61 -9.68 9.43
N ALA A 42 0.21 -8.85 10.40
CA ALA A 42 0.40 -7.41 10.35
C ALA A 42 1.90 -7.01 10.28
N LEU A 43 2.74 -7.63 11.12
CA LEU A 43 4.17 -7.35 11.12
C LEU A 43 4.84 -7.74 9.79
N ILE A 44 4.48 -8.91 9.25
CA ILE A 44 4.97 -9.36 7.94
C ILE A 44 4.57 -8.38 6.84
N ALA A 45 3.33 -7.87 6.85
CA ALA A 45 2.88 -6.87 5.87
C ALA A 45 3.74 -5.60 5.91
N ILE A 46 4.01 -5.07 7.10
CA ILE A 46 4.83 -3.88 7.28
C ILE A 46 6.26 -4.13 6.80
N VAL A 47 6.87 -5.25 7.23
CA VAL A 47 8.26 -5.60 6.85
C VAL A 47 8.38 -5.80 5.34
N LEU A 48 7.46 -6.53 4.71
CA LEU A 48 7.47 -6.72 3.26
C LEU A 48 7.24 -5.39 2.51
N GLY A 49 6.37 -4.52 3.03
CA GLY A 49 6.19 -3.18 2.47
C GLY A 49 7.48 -2.35 2.50
N LEU A 50 8.21 -2.37 3.63
CA LEU A 50 9.49 -1.68 3.77
C LEU A 50 10.57 -2.27 2.85
N ILE A 51 10.65 -3.60 2.75
CA ILE A 51 11.58 -4.28 1.85
C ILE A 51 11.27 -3.94 0.40
N ALA A 52 9.99 -3.94 0.00
CA ALA A 52 9.57 -3.58 -1.34
C ALA A 52 9.91 -2.12 -1.66
N ALA A 53 9.65 -1.19 -0.73
CA ALA A 53 10.00 0.21 -0.89
C ALA A 53 11.52 0.41 -1.04
N LEU A 54 12.32 -0.22 -0.18
CA LEU A 54 13.78 -0.17 -0.26
C LEU A 54 14.30 -0.78 -1.57
N GLY A 55 13.76 -1.94 -1.95
CA GLY A 55 14.09 -2.61 -3.20
C GLY A 55 13.83 -1.70 -4.41
N LEU A 56 12.68 -1.04 -4.44
CA LEU A 56 12.30 -0.12 -5.52
C LEU A 56 13.29 1.05 -5.63
N VAL A 57 13.69 1.65 -4.52
CA VAL A 57 14.66 2.76 -4.48
C VAL A 57 16.03 2.31 -4.97
N LEU A 58 16.50 1.15 -4.51
CA LEU A 58 17.80 0.61 -4.91
C LEU A 58 17.82 0.24 -6.39
N THR A 59 16.75 -0.39 -6.90
CA THR A 59 16.67 -0.74 -8.32
C THR A 59 16.56 0.50 -9.19
N ALA A 60 15.72 1.48 -8.82
CA ALA A 60 15.61 2.73 -9.56
C ALA A 60 16.94 3.49 -9.60
N GLY A 61 17.70 3.48 -8.49
CA GLY A 61 19.02 4.13 -8.42
C GLY A 61 20.10 3.48 -9.28
N ALA A 62 20.02 2.16 -9.52
CA ALA A 62 21.03 1.40 -10.25
C ALA A 62 20.82 1.36 -11.79
N LEU A 63 19.68 1.84 -12.29
CA LEU A 63 19.34 1.78 -13.72
C LEU A 63 19.89 2.99 -14.50
N GLY A 64 20.28 2.77 -15.77
CA GLY A 64 20.60 3.84 -16.72
C GLY A 64 19.35 4.63 -17.13
N GLU A 65 19.52 5.83 -17.69
CA GLU A 65 18.40 6.75 -17.97
C GLU A 65 17.31 6.15 -18.87
N GLU A 66 17.68 5.39 -19.92
CA GLU A 66 16.69 4.73 -20.78
C GLU A 66 15.90 3.64 -20.06
N GLN A 67 16.55 2.86 -19.18
CA GLN A 67 15.85 1.80 -18.42
C GLN A 67 14.99 2.38 -17.30
N LYS A 68 15.35 3.54 -16.75
CA LYS A 68 14.54 4.27 -15.76
C LYS A 68 13.19 4.67 -16.33
N VAL A 69 13.14 5.23 -17.54
CA VAL A 69 11.87 5.64 -18.18
C VAL A 69 10.95 4.43 -18.38
N LEU A 70 11.48 3.30 -18.84
CA LEU A 70 10.69 2.06 -19.00
C LEU A 70 10.22 1.51 -17.65
N PHE A 71 11.08 1.54 -16.62
CA PHE A 71 10.74 1.10 -15.27
C PHE A 71 9.65 1.97 -14.63
N GLU A 72 9.76 3.29 -14.73
CA GLU A 72 8.77 4.25 -14.25
C GLU A 72 7.43 4.07 -14.99
N GLY A 73 7.46 3.91 -16.31
CA GLY A 73 6.27 3.61 -17.11
C GLY A 73 5.58 2.33 -16.66
N ALA A 74 6.32 1.22 -16.53
CA ALA A 74 5.78 -0.05 -16.05
C ALA A 74 5.23 0.05 -14.61
N ALA A 75 5.94 0.74 -13.71
CA ALA A 75 5.52 0.96 -12.34
C ALA A 75 4.21 1.76 -12.27
N SER A 76 4.01 2.76 -13.14
CA SER A 76 2.78 3.54 -13.20
C SER A 76 1.57 2.71 -13.66
N TYR A 77 1.72 1.85 -14.67
CA TYR A 77 0.67 0.92 -15.09
C TYR A 77 0.33 -0.10 -14.00
N LEU A 78 1.35 -0.62 -13.31
CA LEU A 78 1.15 -1.52 -12.17
C LEU A 78 0.39 -0.81 -11.04
N ALA A 79 0.73 0.44 -10.73
CA ALA A 79 0.01 1.24 -9.75
C ALA A 79 -1.48 1.41 -10.12
N VAL A 80 -1.78 1.74 -11.38
CA VAL A 80 -3.18 1.85 -11.86
C VAL A 80 -3.92 0.51 -11.76
N ALA A 81 -3.28 -0.61 -12.11
CA ALA A 81 -3.88 -1.93 -12.00
C ALA A 81 -4.21 -2.30 -10.55
N VAL A 82 -3.29 -2.02 -9.62
CA VAL A 82 -3.49 -2.23 -8.17
C VAL A 82 -4.62 -1.35 -7.64
N LEU A 83 -4.65 -0.07 -7.99
CA LEU A 83 -5.75 0.84 -7.63
C LEU A 83 -7.10 0.35 -8.15
N THR A 84 -7.14 -0.06 -9.41
CA THR A 84 -8.36 -0.56 -10.05
C THR A 84 -8.85 -1.83 -9.35
N TYR A 85 -7.93 -2.75 -9.06
CA TYR A 85 -8.24 -3.96 -8.31
C TYR A 85 -8.84 -3.65 -6.94
N MET A 86 -8.30 -2.67 -6.20
CA MET A 86 -8.83 -2.28 -4.89
C MET A 86 -10.24 -1.67 -4.96
N ILE A 87 -10.51 -0.83 -5.97
CA ILE A 87 -11.84 -0.26 -6.19
C ILE A 87 -12.85 -1.37 -6.53
N VAL A 88 -12.48 -2.30 -7.41
CA VAL A 88 -13.34 -3.44 -7.79
C VAL A 88 -13.55 -4.38 -6.60
N TRP A 89 -12.54 -4.60 -5.77
CA TRP A 89 -12.62 -5.43 -4.57
C TRP A 89 -13.63 -4.89 -3.55
N MET A 90 -13.72 -3.56 -3.39
CA MET A 90 -14.75 -2.94 -2.55
C MET A 90 -16.16 -3.01 -3.17
N SER A 91 -16.26 -3.02 -4.51
CA SER A 91 -17.55 -3.13 -5.21
C SER A 91 -18.11 -4.56 -5.22
N GLY A 92 -17.25 -5.58 -5.09
CA GLY A 92 -17.61 -7.00 -5.07
C GLY A 92 -17.96 -7.49 -3.67
N LYS A 93 -19.23 -7.38 -3.27
CA LYS A 93 -19.75 -7.94 -2.01
C LYS A 93 -19.72 -9.48 -2.05
N ASN A 94 -18.58 -10.12 -1.77
CA ASN A 94 -18.52 -11.51 -1.27
C ASN A 94 -17.17 -11.91 -0.64
N VAL A 95 -16.49 -10.97 0.02
CA VAL A 95 -15.30 -11.26 0.86
C VAL A 95 -15.59 -12.33 1.94
N ARG A 96 -16.86 -12.47 2.35
CA ARG A 96 -17.31 -13.44 3.35
C ARG A 96 -17.20 -14.90 2.88
N GLU A 97 -17.42 -15.16 1.59
CA GLU A 97 -17.45 -16.51 1.01
C GLU A 97 -16.04 -17.00 0.65
N GLU A 98 -15.15 -16.09 0.23
CA GLU A 98 -13.75 -16.40 -0.06
C GLU A 98 -12.93 -16.69 1.22
N ILE A 99 -13.31 -16.06 2.33
CA ILE A 99 -12.76 -16.35 3.66
C ILE A 99 -13.24 -17.71 4.18
N GLU A 100 -14.50 -18.09 3.95
CA GLU A 100 -15.03 -19.40 4.38
C GLU A 100 -14.48 -20.57 3.54
N SER A 101 -14.26 -20.38 2.23
CA SER A 101 -13.71 -21.41 1.34
C SER A 101 -12.24 -21.76 1.64
N ARG A 102 -11.41 -20.77 2.01
CA ARG A 102 -9.99 -20.98 2.35
C ARG A 102 -9.74 -21.42 3.80
N ALA A 103 -10.78 -21.41 4.64
CA ALA A 103 -10.68 -21.74 6.07
C ALA A 103 -10.67 -23.25 6.39
N SER A 104 -10.95 -24.13 5.42
CA SER A 104 -11.05 -25.59 5.67
C SER A 104 -9.72 -26.28 5.95
N SER A 105 -8.57 -25.65 5.64
CA SER A 105 -7.27 -26.15 6.08
C SER A 105 -6.55 -25.10 6.93
N ARG A 106 -6.52 -25.34 8.25
CA ARG A 106 -5.62 -24.69 9.20
C ARG A 106 -5.96 -23.21 9.53
N ILE A 107 -7.07 -23.03 10.24
CA ILE A 107 -7.61 -21.79 10.89
C ILE A 107 -6.54 -20.74 11.27
N ARG A 108 -5.39 -21.19 11.80
CA ARG A 108 -4.26 -20.34 12.23
C ARG A 108 -3.62 -19.48 11.14
N TRP A 109 -3.38 -20.03 9.95
CA TRP A 109 -2.75 -19.27 8.86
C TRP A 109 -3.74 -18.36 8.15
N GLY A 110 -5.03 -18.71 8.15
CA GLY A 110 -6.09 -17.85 7.62
C GLY A 110 -6.16 -16.50 8.35
N ILE A 111 -5.97 -16.50 9.68
CA ILE A 111 -5.97 -15.27 10.48
C ILE A 111 -4.78 -14.37 10.14
N ALA A 112 -3.58 -14.96 10.01
CA ALA A 112 -2.39 -14.22 9.60
C ALA A 112 -2.59 -13.63 8.19
N ALA A 113 -3.15 -14.39 7.26
CA ALA A 113 -3.44 -13.93 5.91
C ALA A 113 -4.45 -12.77 5.89
N ILE A 114 -5.52 -12.84 6.69
CA ILE A 114 -6.51 -11.75 6.78
C ILE A 114 -5.87 -10.48 7.35
N ALA A 115 -5.12 -10.59 8.45
CA ALA A 115 -4.43 -9.46 9.05
C ALA A 115 -3.41 -8.84 8.07
N PHE A 116 -2.69 -9.69 7.35
CA PHE A 116 -1.76 -9.28 6.31
C PHE A 116 -2.46 -8.49 5.19
N VAL A 117 -3.57 -9.03 4.65
CA VAL A 117 -4.33 -8.37 3.57
C VAL A 117 -4.91 -7.03 4.04
N PHE A 118 -5.39 -6.92 5.28
CA PHE A 118 -5.87 -5.65 5.81
C PHE A 118 -4.75 -4.61 5.87
N VAL A 119 -3.61 -4.94 6.49
CA VAL A 119 -2.52 -3.97 6.64
C VAL A 119 -1.87 -3.62 5.30
N VAL A 120 -1.66 -4.60 4.43
CA VAL A 120 -0.99 -4.35 3.14
C VAL A 120 -1.82 -3.40 2.27
N ARG A 121 -3.16 -3.49 2.32
CA ARG A 121 -4.05 -2.59 1.58
C ARG A 121 -3.87 -1.13 1.99
N GLU A 122 -3.87 -0.84 3.28
CA GLU A 122 -3.65 0.52 3.79
C GLU A 122 -2.24 1.05 3.45
N VAL A 123 -1.24 0.16 3.44
CA VAL A 123 0.13 0.51 3.00
C VAL A 123 0.15 0.86 1.51
N PHE A 124 -0.56 0.12 0.66
CA PHE A 124 -0.67 0.44 -0.76
C PHE A 124 -1.36 1.79 -0.99
N GLU A 125 -2.47 2.07 -0.29
CA GLU A 125 -3.16 3.37 -0.36
C GLU A 125 -2.24 4.52 0.07
N THR A 126 -1.49 4.33 1.14
CA THR A 126 -0.51 5.31 1.62
C THR A 126 0.53 5.63 0.54
N VAL A 127 1.13 4.60 -0.07
CA VAL A 127 2.16 4.79 -1.12
C VAL A 127 1.55 5.51 -2.32
N LEU A 128 0.37 5.10 -2.77
CA LEU A 128 -0.29 5.66 -3.95
C LEU A 128 -0.71 7.11 -3.72
N PHE A 129 -1.23 7.44 -2.54
CA PHE A 129 -1.60 8.82 -2.20
C PHE A 129 -0.40 9.73 -1.92
N LEU A 130 0.74 9.18 -1.49
CA LEU A 130 1.97 9.96 -1.28
C LEU A 130 2.78 10.18 -2.57
N THR A 131 2.68 9.28 -3.56
CA THR A 131 3.47 9.32 -4.80
C THR A 131 3.37 10.66 -5.57
N PRO A 132 2.19 11.29 -5.76
CA PRO A 132 2.08 12.58 -6.45
C PRO A 132 2.80 13.72 -5.73
N TYR A 133 2.92 13.64 -4.39
CA TYR A 133 3.63 14.65 -3.62
C TYR A 133 5.14 14.45 -3.73
N ALA A 134 5.62 13.20 -3.71
CA ALA A 134 7.03 12.89 -3.92
C ALA A 134 7.53 13.29 -5.32
N THR A 135 6.66 13.18 -6.34
CA THR A 135 7.00 13.62 -7.71
C THR A 135 6.92 15.13 -7.89
N ARG A 136 6.00 15.84 -7.21
CA ARG A 136 5.95 17.32 -7.26
C ARG A 136 7.21 17.96 -6.72
N ASP A 137 7.71 17.51 -5.58
CA ASP A 137 8.94 18.04 -4.98
C ASP A 137 10.15 17.82 -5.91
N ALA A 138 10.13 16.78 -6.75
CA ALA A 138 11.16 16.51 -7.77
C ALA A 138 10.99 17.35 -9.06
N LEU A 139 9.78 17.80 -9.38
CA LEU A 139 9.44 18.51 -10.62
C LEU A 139 9.36 20.04 -10.46
N GLU A 140 9.31 20.56 -9.22
CA GLU A 140 9.37 22.00 -8.93
C GLU A 140 10.51 22.73 -9.67
N PRO A 141 11.77 22.28 -9.64
CA PRO A 141 12.86 23.00 -10.29
C PRO A 141 12.76 23.03 -11.83
N LEU A 142 12.06 22.06 -12.44
CA LEU A 142 11.85 22.02 -13.90
C LEU A 142 10.65 22.87 -14.33
N GLN A 143 9.57 22.88 -13.54
CA GLN A 143 8.42 23.75 -13.80
C GLN A 143 8.76 25.23 -13.63
N GLU A 144 9.63 25.58 -12.69
CA GLU A 144 10.10 26.95 -12.50
C GLU A 144 10.97 27.41 -13.68
N ARG A 145 11.82 26.51 -14.20
CA ARG A 145 12.66 26.76 -15.38
C ARG A 145 11.86 26.91 -16.68
N GLU A 146 10.77 26.17 -16.86
CA GLU A 146 9.83 26.39 -17.98
C GLU A 146 8.98 27.66 -17.82
N ARG A 147 8.63 28.02 -16.58
CA ARG A 147 7.86 29.25 -16.28
C ARG A 147 8.68 30.52 -16.54
N GLU A 148 10.00 30.46 -16.36
CA GLU A 148 10.93 31.56 -16.68
C GLU A 148 11.39 31.58 -18.14
N LEU A 149 11.10 30.54 -18.94
CA LEU A 149 11.45 30.56 -20.36
C LEU A 149 10.55 31.58 -21.08
N PRO A 150 11.11 32.63 -21.69
CA PRO A 150 10.29 33.61 -22.40
C PRO A 150 9.58 32.90 -23.55
N ARG A 151 8.26 33.08 -23.63
CA ARG A 151 7.41 32.62 -24.74
C ARG A 151 7.70 33.39 -26.04
N HIS A 152 8.96 33.43 -26.46
CA HIS A 152 9.44 34.00 -27.71
C HIS A 152 9.67 32.91 -28.74
N PHE A 153 8.60 32.21 -29.12
CA PHE A 153 8.52 31.54 -30.42
C PHE A 153 7.09 31.68 -30.92
N CYS A 154 6.86 32.79 -31.63
CA CYS A 154 5.80 32.97 -32.61
C CYS A 154 6.49 33.14 -33.96
#